data_AF-A0A1I6DCD3-F1
#
_entry.id   AF-A0A1I6DCD3-F1
#
_cell.length_a   1.000
_cell.length_b   1.000
_cell.length_c   1.000
_cell.angle_alpha   90.00
_cell.angle_beta   90.00
_cell.angle_gamma   90.00
#
_symmetry.space_group_name_H-M   'P 1'
#
loop_
_entity.id
_entity.type
_entity.pdbx_description
1 polymer ?
#
loop_
_entity_poly.entity_id
_entity_poly.type
_entity_poly.pdbx_seq_one_letter_code
_entity_poly.pdbx_strand_id
1 'polypeptide(L)'
;MSDSTKGYGGCALAAFASCVGMSLLSFLMTVLLAPAMAARTLIAGSLDVLPQWLAFAALSLPLATGLVRLVLSKNGRVRSEPQSTRWAWTFNLGAALLGVLNVLGFVLSSATGQAGADLPVAFTAGVFGGAVLVAIWVWDRRPRPDPITVEEIRHTVAEVDRTLHEVRAANERVHQQVLQVQARLAELRAWSPPPQATGRTWHPEAGWTRPVWSDVEFRRLRVCHVESFRCADVVHAVYSSARVSLDTVSHMEQRALRGRAEARGLAGHLAWGRNQLRAEVHTGLGRVQFLNAQTHELKHEIRDTCGAPGQHWFAQLEARNAERRAIG
;
A
#
# COMPACT_ATOMS: atom_id res chain seq x y z
N MET A 1 -58.32 43.86 -28.69
CA MET A 1 -56.85 43.67 -28.74
C MET A 1 -56.40 43.18 -27.38
N SER A 2 -55.57 42.12 -27.41
CA SER A 2 -54.71 41.59 -26.35
C SER A 2 -55.33 40.82 -25.18
N ASP A 3 -55.25 39.49 -25.32
CA ASP A 3 -55.41 38.45 -24.31
C ASP A 3 -54.51 38.64 -23.08
N SER A 4 -55.12 38.46 -21.90
CA SER A 4 -54.48 38.44 -20.59
C SER A 4 -54.91 37.18 -19.82
N THR A 5 -54.42 36.01 -20.23
CA THR A 5 -54.65 34.73 -19.55
C THR A 5 -53.39 33.86 -19.55
N LYS A 6 -52.32 34.32 -18.91
CA LYS A 6 -51.16 33.48 -18.56
C LYS A 6 -50.64 33.87 -17.18
N GLY A 7 -50.87 33.03 -16.17
CA GLY A 7 -50.29 33.27 -14.83
C GLY A 7 -50.54 32.21 -13.75
N TYR A 8 -51.66 31.48 -13.74
CA TYR A 8 -52.06 30.71 -12.54
C TYR A 8 -51.87 29.18 -12.60
N GLY A 9 -51.40 28.61 -13.72
CA GLY A 9 -51.28 27.15 -13.89
C GLY A 9 -50.05 26.49 -13.25
N GLY A 10 -48.95 27.23 -13.05
CA GLY A 10 -47.67 26.65 -12.61
C GLY A 10 -47.64 26.25 -11.12
N CYS A 11 -48.27 27.06 -10.25
CA CYS A 11 -48.28 26.79 -8.81
C CYS A 11 -49.15 25.59 -8.43
N ALA A 12 -50.30 25.41 -9.09
CA ALA A 12 -51.18 24.27 -8.84
C ALA A 12 -50.53 22.93 -9.23
N LEU A 13 -49.78 22.92 -10.35
CA LEU A 13 -49.08 21.73 -10.84
C LEU A 13 -47.90 21.36 -9.95
N ALA A 14 -47.16 22.37 -9.45
CA ALA A 14 -46.08 22.16 -8.48
C ALA A 14 -46.60 21.65 -7.12
N ALA A 15 -47.72 22.21 -6.63
CA ALA A 15 -48.35 21.76 -5.39
C ALA A 15 -48.89 20.32 -5.51
N PHE A 16 -49.55 20.01 -6.63
CA PHE A 16 -50.03 18.65 -6.91
C PHE A 16 -48.87 17.64 -7.00
N ALA A 17 -47.80 17.98 -7.71
CA ALA A 17 -46.60 17.14 -7.80
C ALA A 17 -45.94 16.91 -6.43
N SER A 18 -45.91 17.94 -5.58
CA SER A 18 -45.39 17.83 -4.22
C SER A 18 -46.25 16.92 -3.34
N CYS A 19 -47.59 17.10 -3.34
CA CYS A 19 -48.50 16.26 -2.57
C CYS A 19 -48.46 14.79 -3.03
N VAL A 20 -48.50 14.54 -4.33
CA VAL A 20 -48.41 13.18 -4.88
C VAL A 20 -47.05 12.55 -4.56
N GLY A 21 -45.96 13.33 -4.68
CA GLY A 21 -44.62 12.88 -4.33
C GLY A 21 -44.48 12.50 -2.85
N MET A 22 -45.03 13.30 -1.94
CA MET A 22 -45.01 13.04 -0.50
C MET A 22 -45.83 11.79 -0.13
N SER A 23 -47.01 11.61 -0.72
CA SER A 23 -47.84 10.43 -0.50
C SER A 23 -47.16 9.15 -1.00
N LEU A 24 -46.54 9.20 -2.19
CA LEU A 24 -45.76 8.08 -2.73
C LEU A 24 -44.55 7.74 -1.85
N LEU A 25 -43.82 8.76 -1.39
CA LEU A 25 -42.65 8.56 -0.55
C LEU A 25 -43.04 7.97 0.82
N SER A 26 -44.12 8.46 1.42
CA SER A 26 -44.67 7.91 2.67
C SER A 26 -45.09 6.46 2.51
N PHE A 27 -45.80 6.13 1.42
CA PHE A 27 -46.19 4.76 1.11
C PHE A 27 -44.98 3.85 0.91
N LEU A 28 -43.98 4.31 0.15
CA LEU A 28 -42.72 3.59 -0.07
C LEU A 28 -42.01 3.29 1.25
N MET A 29 -41.90 4.27 2.14
CA MET A 29 -41.27 4.07 3.45
C MET A 29 -42.06 3.12 4.34
N THR A 30 -43.40 3.17 4.27
CA THR A 30 -44.27 2.24 5.01
C THR A 30 -43.99 0.80 4.60
N VAL A 31 -43.87 0.53 3.29
CA VAL A 31 -43.55 -0.80 2.77
C VAL A 31 -42.12 -1.23 3.13
N LEU A 32 -41.14 -0.32 3.04
CA LEU A 32 -39.73 -0.64 3.35
C LEU A 32 -39.48 -0.90 4.84
N LEU A 33 -40.23 -0.25 5.73
CA LEU A 33 -40.13 -0.40 7.19
C LEU A 33 -41.05 -1.50 7.75
N ALA A 34 -41.88 -2.11 6.92
CA ALA A 34 -42.87 -3.09 7.35
C ALA A 34 -42.30 -4.29 8.13
N PRO A 35 -41.12 -4.87 7.79
CA PRO A 35 -40.54 -5.94 8.59
C PRO A 35 -40.24 -5.52 10.04
N ALA A 36 -39.69 -4.32 10.24
CA ALA A 36 -39.41 -3.77 11.57
C ALA A 36 -40.70 -3.51 12.35
N MET A 37 -41.74 -3.00 11.68
CA MET A 37 -43.04 -2.76 12.30
C MET A 37 -43.75 -4.07 12.66
N ALA A 38 -43.70 -5.10 11.81
CA ALA A 38 -44.22 -6.43 12.11
C ALA A 38 -43.56 -7.03 13.36
N ALA A 39 -42.22 -6.98 13.43
CA ALA A 39 -41.46 -7.45 14.58
C ALA A 39 -41.85 -6.71 15.87
N ARG A 40 -42.02 -5.40 15.77
CA ARG A 40 -42.47 -4.57 16.90
C ARG A 40 -43.89 -4.92 17.35
N THR A 41 -44.84 -5.05 16.42
CA THR A 41 -46.23 -5.37 16.75
C THR A 41 -46.36 -6.74 17.42
N LEU A 42 -45.52 -7.69 17.02
CA LEU A 42 -45.37 -8.99 17.68
C LEU A 42 -44.89 -8.84 19.14
N ILE A 43 -43.84 -8.05 19.37
CA ILE A 43 -43.29 -7.81 20.72
C ILE A 43 -44.30 -7.06 21.61
N ALA A 44 -45.04 -6.11 21.04
CA ALA A 44 -46.05 -5.32 21.75
C ALA A 44 -47.37 -6.08 21.99
N GLY A 45 -47.54 -7.28 21.42
CA GLY A 45 -48.77 -8.08 21.56
C GLY A 45 -49.97 -7.55 20.79
N SER A 46 -49.78 -6.61 19.85
CA SER A 46 -50.86 -6.04 19.03
C SER A 46 -51.06 -6.85 17.75
N LEU A 47 -51.89 -7.89 17.83
CA LEU A 47 -52.08 -8.86 16.74
C LEU A 47 -53.03 -8.37 15.63
N ASP A 48 -53.86 -7.36 15.91
CA ASP A 48 -54.91 -6.90 14.97
C ASP A 48 -54.33 -6.32 13.66
N VAL A 49 -53.15 -5.70 13.73
CA VAL A 49 -52.48 -5.06 12.58
C VAL A 49 -51.34 -5.90 11.99
N LEU A 50 -51.00 -7.03 12.60
CA LEU A 50 -49.89 -7.89 12.18
C LEU A 50 -50.06 -8.43 10.74
N PRO A 51 -51.25 -8.91 10.29
CA PRO A 51 -51.42 -9.41 8.93
C PRO A 51 -51.10 -8.36 7.87
N GLN A 52 -51.44 -7.09 8.13
CA GLN A 52 -51.17 -5.98 7.23
C GLN A 52 -49.66 -5.72 7.11
N TRP A 53 -48.94 -5.72 8.24
CA TRP A 53 -47.48 -5.55 8.23
C TRP A 53 -46.75 -6.72 7.57
N LEU A 54 -47.23 -7.96 7.73
CA LEU A 54 -46.68 -9.12 7.03
C LEU A 54 -46.88 -9.03 5.50
N ALA A 55 -48.04 -8.55 5.06
CA ALA A 55 -48.30 -8.32 3.64
C ALA A 55 -47.35 -7.27 3.05
N PHE A 56 -47.12 -6.15 3.75
CA PHE A 56 -46.13 -5.16 3.33
C PHE A 56 -44.70 -5.67 3.43
N ALA A 57 -44.36 -6.48 4.43
CA ALA A 57 -43.04 -7.08 4.56
C ALA A 57 -42.71 -7.98 3.36
N ALA A 58 -43.69 -8.72 2.82
CA ALA A 58 -43.52 -9.52 1.61
C ALA A 58 -43.18 -8.69 0.37
N LEU A 59 -43.64 -7.43 0.31
CA LEU A 59 -43.38 -6.49 -0.79
C LEU A 59 -42.07 -5.71 -0.61
N SER A 60 -41.50 -5.70 0.59
CA SER A 60 -40.35 -4.84 0.93
C SER A 60 -39.08 -5.20 0.13
N LEU A 61 -38.78 -6.50 -0.05
CA LEU A 61 -37.60 -6.98 -0.77
C LEU A 61 -37.64 -6.74 -2.28
N PRO A 62 -38.75 -7.05 -2.99
CA PRO A 62 -38.91 -6.65 -4.38
C PRO A 62 -38.78 -5.13 -4.57
N LEU A 63 -39.39 -4.34 -3.67
CA LEU A 63 -39.36 -2.88 -3.74
C LEU A 63 -37.94 -2.34 -3.56
N ALA A 64 -37.23 -2.78 -2.53
CA ALA A 64 -35.84 -2.38 -2.27
C ALA A 64 -34.91 -2.77 -3.42
N THR A 65 -35.09 -3.98 -3.98
CA THR A 65 -34.33 -4.43 -5.15
C THR A 65 -34.62 -3.56 -6.37
N GLY A 66 -35.88 -3.16 -6.58
CA GLY A 66 -36.28 -2.21 -7.62
C GLY A 66 -35.63 -0.84 -7.46
N LEU A 67 -35.64 -0.28 -6.24
CA LEU A 67 -34.99 1.00 -5.92
C LEU A 67 -33.49 0.97 -6.18
N VAL A 68 -32.79 -0.07 -5.72
CA VAL A 68 -31.37 -0.27 -6.01
C VAL A 68 -31.16 -0.33 -7.53
N ARG A 69 -31.97 -1.12 -8.25
CA ARG A 69 -31.85 -1.25 -9.71
C ARG A 69 -32.01 0.09 -10.44
N LEU A 70 -32.92 0.95 -9.99
CA LEU A 70 -33.14 2.28 -10.54
C LEU A 70 -31.93 3.19 -10.33
N VAL A 71 -31.31 3.09 -9.16
CA VAL A 71 -30.16 3.91 -8.79
C VAL A 71 -28.88 3.43 -9.46
N LEU A 72 -28.69 2.13 -9.69
CA LEU A 72 -27.50 1.60 -10.39
C LEU A 72 -27.29 2.26 -11.77
N SER A 73 -26.06 2.69 -12.04
CA SER A 73 -25.68 3.38 -13.26
C SER A 73 -25.80 2.46 -14.48
N LYS A 74 -26.19 3.01 -15.64
CA LYS A 74 -26.24 2.26 -16.92
C LYS A 74 -24.90 1.62 -17.26
N ASN A 75 -23.81 2.34 -17.00
CA ASN A 75 -22.43 1.90 -17.22
C ASN A 75 -21.73 1.53 -15.89
N GLY A 76 -22.53 1.22 -14.87
CA GLY A 76 -22.05 0.88 -13.54
C GLY A 76 -21.52 -0.54 -13.41
N ARG A 77 -20.74 -0.76 -12.36
CA ARG A 77 -20.12 -2.05 -12.03
C ARG A 77 -21.11 -3.21 -12.00
N VAL A 78 -22.33 -3.03 -11.47
CA VAL A 78 -23.29 -4.14 -11.36
C VAL A 78 -23.92 -4.45 -12.73
N ARG A 79 -24.16 -3.44 -13.56
CA ARG A 79 -24.80 -3.63 -14.87
C ARG A 79 -23.86 -4.19 -15.94
N SER A 80 -22.55 -4.09 -15.76
CA SER A 80 -21.58 -4.75 -16.64
C SER A 80 -21.43 -6.27 -16.39
N GLU A 81 -22.00 -6.81 -15.30
CA GLU A 81 -21.93 -8.24 -14.99
C GLU A 81 -22.88 -9.09 -15.87
N PRO A 82 -22.58 -10.41 -16.01
CA PRO A 82 -23.50 -11.38 -16.60
C PRO A 82 -24.87 -11.34 -15.92
N GLN A 83 -25.93 -11.69 -16.64
CA GLN A 83 -27.31 -11.52 -16.17
C GLN A 83 -27.59 -12.17 -14.81
N SER A 84 -27.10 -13.38 -14.56
CA SER A 84 -27.25 -14.09 -13.27
C SER A 84 -26.55 -13.36 -12.12
N THR A 85 -25.27 -13.02 -12.30
CA THR A 85 -24.46 -12.30 -11.31
C THR A 85 -24.99 -10.90 -11.04
N ARG A 86 -25.49 -10.21 -12.07
CA ARG A 86 -26.13 -8.90 -11.97
C ARG A 86 -27.34 -8.94 -11.05
N TRP A 87 -28.25 -9.89 -11.27
CA TRP A 87 -29.42 -10.03 -10.41
C TRP A 87 -29.03 -10.38 -8.98
N ALA A 88 -28.10 -11.30 -8.77
CA ALA A 88 -27.59 -11.64 -7.44
C ALA A 88 -27.03 -10.41 -6.69
N TRP A 89 -26.20 -9.59 -7.35
CA TRP A 89 -25.70 -8.33 -6.77
C TRP A 89 -26.81 -7.35 -6.44
N THR A 90 -27.79 -7.19 -7.34
CA THR A 90 -28.90 -6.26 -7.14
C THR A 90 -29.76 -6.68 -5.95
N PHE A 91 -30.03 -7.98 -5.81
CA PHE A 91 -30.74 -8.55 -4.65
C PHE A 91 -29.96 -8.37 -3.35
N ASN A 92 -28.66 -8.67 -3.33
CA ASN A 92 -27.82 -8.52 -2.14
C ASN A 92 -27.77 -7.06 -1.66
N LEU A 93 -27.66 -6.10 -2.59
CA LEU A 93 -27.71 -4.67 -2.27
C LEU A 93 -29.10 -4.24 -1.78
N GLY A 94 -30.18 -4.79 -2.37
CA GLY A 94 -31.55 -4.56 -1.90
C GLY A 94 -31.79 -5.09 -0.48
N ALA A 95 -31.28 -6.28 -0.18
CA ALA A 95 -31.33 -6.87 1.15
C ALA A 95 -30.51 -6.06 2.17
N ALA A 96 -29.33 -5.56 1.79
CA ALA A 96 -28.53 -4.69 2.64
C ALA A 96 -29.23 -3.36 2.96
N LEU A 97 -29.84 -2.72 1.96
CA LEU A 97 -30.65 -1.52 2.14
C LEU A 97 -31.80 -1.78 3.13
N LEU A 98 -32.53 -2.87 2.95
CA LEU A 98 -33.60 -3.26 3.88
C LEU A 98 -33.09 -3.53 5.28
N GLY A 99 -31.98 -4.24 5.43
CA GLY A 99 -31.40 -4.54 6.73
C GLY A 99 -31.09 -3.26 7.51
N VAL A 100 -30.42 -2.30 6.86
CA VAL A 100 -30.10 -1.00 7.47
C VAL A 100 -31.37 -0.23 7.85
N LEU A 101 -32.35 -0.13 6.93
CA LEU A 101 -33.60 0.58 7.18
C LEU A 101 -34.44 -0.03 8.30
N ASN A 102 -34.51 -1.36 8.37
CA ASN A 102 -35.31 -2.06 9.37
C ASN A 102 -34.66 -2.06 10.75
N VAL A 103 -33.32 -2.17 10.83
CA VAL A 103 -32.60 -1.95 12.11
C VAL A 103 -32.86 -0.53 12.63
N LEU A 104 -32.72 0.48 11.76
CA LEU A 104 -32.94 1.87 12.14
C LEU A 104 -34.39 2.13 12.55
N GLY A 105 -35.36 1.65 11.76
CA GLY A 105 -36.79 1.79 12.06
C GLY A 105 -37.20 1.11 13.35
N PHE A 106 -36.63 -0.06 13.65
CA PHE A 106 -36.87 -0.78 14.89
C PHE A 106 -36.32 -0.01 16.11
N VAL A 107 -35.09 0.50 16.02
CA VAL A 107 -34.47 1.29 17.10
C VAL A 107 -35.23 2.60 17.34
N LEU A 108 -35.57 3.33 16.28
CA LEU A 108 -36.27 4.60 16.37
C LEU A 108 -37.68 4.44 16.95
N SER A 109 -38.45 3.47 16.45
CA SER A 109 -39.77 3.19 17.03
C SER A 109 -39.65 2.79 18.50
N SER A 110 -38.62 2.03 18.88
CA SER A 110 -38.41 1.58 20.26
C SER A 110 -38.10 2.74 21.19
N ALA A 111 -37.29 3.68 20.74
CA ALA A 111 -36.98 4.89 21.49
C ALA A 111 -38.20 5.80 21.69
N THR A 112 -39.12 5.87 20.72
CA THR A 112 -40.31 6.75 20.81
C THR A 112 -41.53 6.09 21.48
N GLY A 113 -41.50 4.78 21.73
CA GLY A 113 -42.64 4.05 22.29
C GLY A 113 -43.84 3.90 21.34
N GLN A 114 -43.73 4.35 20.09
CA GLN A 114 -44.85 4.38 19.13
C GLN A 114 -44.98 3.06 18.38
N ALA A 115 -46.20 2.54 18.19
CA ALA A 115 -46.45 1.26 17.51
C ALA A 115 -46.48 1.34 15.97
N GLY A 116 -46.24 2.52 15.38
CA GLY A 116 -46.33 2.77 13.94
C GLY A 116 -45.13 3.50 13.34
N ALA A 117 -45.11 3.56 12.01
CA ALA A 117 -44.16 4.37 11.24
C ALA A 117 -44.61 5.83 11.21
N ASP A 118 -44.55 6.49 12.36
CA ASP A 118 -44.90 7.90 12.47
C ASP A 118 -43.99 8.76 11.58
N LEU A 119 -44.49 9.94 11.20
CA LEU A 119 -43.83 10.85 10.26
C LEU A 119 -42.34 11.11 10.59
N PRO A 120 -41.91 11.28 11.86
CA PRO A 120 -40.49 11.43 12.19
C PRO A 120 -39.65 10.18 11.93
N VAL A 121 -40.18 8.99 12.23
CA VAL A 121 -39.50 7.70 12.01
C VAL A 121 -39.38 7.44 10.52
N ALA A 122 -40.46 7.62 9.77
CA ALA A 122 -40.48 7.46 8.31
C ALA A 122 -39.56 8.46 7.61
N PHE A 123 -39.54 9.72 8.06
CA PHE A 123 -38.65 10.75 7.51
C PHE A 123 -37.18 10.41 7.75
N THR A 124 -36.82 10.07 8.99
CA THR A 124 -35.44 9.74 9.36
C THR A 124 -34.96 8.50 8.60
N ALA A 125 -35.76 7.43 8.57
CA ALA A 125 -35.45 6.24 7.79
C ALA A 125 -35.32 6.57 6.29
N GLY A 126 -36.18 7.44 5.75
CA GLY A 126 -36.10 7.89 4.36
C GLY A 126 -34.81 8.62 4.02
N VAL A 127 -34.34 9.51 4.90
CA VAL A 127 -33.05 10.20 4.73
C VAL A 127 -31.89 9.21 4.71
N PHE A 128 -31.85 8.26 5.65
CA PHE A 128 -30.82 7.23 5.68
C PHE A 128 -30.89 6.29 4.48
N GLY A 129 -32.09 5.88 4.05
CA GLY A 129 -32.30 5.10 2.84
C GLY A 129 -31.79 5.81 1.59
N GLY A 130 -32.06 7.11 1.48
CA GLY A 130 -31.50 7.97 0.42
C GLY A 130 -29.97 8.00 0.47
N ALA A 131 -29.37 8.17 1.65
CA ALA A 131 -27.92 8.17 1.81
C ALA A 131 -27.28 6.82 1.41
N VAL A 132 -27.90 5.69 1.79
CA VAL A 132 -27.44 4.36 1.38
C VAL A 132 -27.53 4.17 -0.13
N LEU A 133 -28.64 4.61 -0.76
CA LEU A 133 -28.78 4.57 -2.22
C LEU A 133 -27.72 5.42 -2.93
N VAL A 134 -27.44 6.63 -2.42
CA VAL A 134 -26.35 7.48 -2.94
C VAL A 134 -25.00 6.79 -2.77
N ALA A 135 -24.73 6.15 -1.62
CA ALA A 135 -23.49 5.41 -1.40
C ALA A 135 -23.34 4.23 -2.39
N ILE A 136 -24.42 3.48 -2.64
CA ILE A 136 -24.46 2.41 -3.64
C ILE A 136 -24.16 2.97 -5.05
N TRP A 137 -24.79 4.09 -5.41
CA TRP A 137 -24.55 4.77 -6.69
C TRP A 137 -23.10 5.21 -6.87
N VAL A 138 -22.53 5.88 -5.86
CA VAL A 138 -21.13 6.31 -5.89
C VAL A 138 -20.21 5.11 -6.03
N TRP A 139 -20.45 4.05 -5.26
CA TRP A 139 -19.65 2.82 -5.33
C TRP A 139 -19.73 2.14 -6.69
N ASP A 140 -20.93 2.08 -7.29
CA ASP A 140 -21.21 1.50 -8.61
C ASP A 140 -20.57 2.29 -9.75
N ARG A 141 -20.39 3.61 -9.57
CA ARG A 141 -19.70 4.50 -10.52
C ARG A 141 -18.17 4.49 -10.42
N ARG A 142 -17.59 3.95 -9.33
CA ARG A 142 -16.13 3.93 -9.21
C ARG A 142 -15.55 3.06 -10.34
N PRO A 143 -14.52 3.55 -11.06
CA PRO A 143 -13.85 2.76 -12.08
C PRO A 143 -13.37 1.46 -11.44
N ARG A 144 -13.58 0.33 -12.15
CA ARG A 144 -12.94 -0.91 -11.74
C ARG A 144 -11.43 -0.69 -11.81
N PRO A 145 -10.64 -1.27 -10.89
CA PRO A 145 -9.22 -1.45 -11.18
C PRO A 145 -9.15 -2.16 -12.52
N ASP A 146 -8.43 -1.59 -13.49
CA ASP A 146 -8.33 -2.18 -14.82
C ASP A 146 -7.96 -3.66 -14.68
N PRO A 147 -8.57 -4.56 -15.47
CA PRO A 147 -8.18 -5.95 -15.44
C PRO A 147 -6.69 -6.01 -15.77
N ILE A 148 -5.88 -6.59 -14.86
CA ILE A 148 -4.46 -6.79 -15.16
C ILE A 148 -4.37 -7.56 -16.46
N THR A 149 -3.60 -7.00 -17.38
CA THR A 149 -3.29 -7.72 -18.61
C THR A 149 -2.20 -8.74 -18.32
N VAL A 150 -2.29 -9.91 -18.96
CA VAL A 150 -1.23 -10.93 -18.87
C VAL A 150 0.11 -10.34 -19.31
N GLU A 151 0.08 -9.39 -20.23
CA GLU A 151 1.27 -8.69 -20.73
C GLU A 151 1.94 -7.78 -19.69
N GLU A 152 1.14 -7.07 -18.88
CA GLU A 152 1.66 -6.29 -17.74
C GLU A 152 2.34 -7.20 -16.69
N ILE A 153 1.78 -8.39 -16.45
CA ILE A 153 2.42 -9.39 -15.57
C ILE A 153 3.72 -9.89 -16.18
N ARG A 154 3.74 -10.23 -17.48
CA ARG A 154 4.95 -10.70 -18.17
C ARG A 154 6.06 -9.63 -18.17
N HIS A 155 5.70 -8.38 -18.42
CA HIS A 155 6.63 -7.26 -18.31
C HIS A 155 7.21 -7.18 -16.89
N THR A 156 6.36 -7.28 -15.87
CA THR A 156 6.80 -7.28 -14.46
C THR A 156 7.73 -8.46 -14.17
N VAL A 157 7.43 -9.67 -14.67
CA VAL A 157 8.31 -10.85 -14.51
C VAL A 157 9.68 -10.59 -15.15
N ALA A 158 9.72 -10.06 -16.39
CA ALA A 158 10.98 -9.75 -17.07
C ALA A 158 11.79 -8.67 -16.34
N GLU A 159 11.11 -7.69 -15.74
CA GLU A 159 11.74 -6.64 -14.93
C GLU A 159 12.31 -7.20 -13.61
N VAL A 160 11.63 -8.16 -12.99
CA VAL A 160 12.15 -8.90 -11.82
C VAL A 160 13.41 -9.67 -12.19
N ASP A 161 13.41 -10.39 -13.31
CA ASP A 161 14.57 -11.16 -13.74
C ASP A 161 15.78 -10.26 -14.03
N ARG A 162 15.56 -9.08 -14.64
CA ARG A 162 16.59 -8.06 -14.84
C ARG A 162 17.12 -7.54 -13.50
N THR A 163 16.23 -7.15 -12.59
CA THR A 163 16.61 -6.65 -11.26
C THR A 163 17.39 -7.70 -10.48
N LEU A 164 17.00 -8.98 -10.58
CA LEU A 164 17.71 -10.09 -9.95
C LEU A 164 19.12 -10.26 -10.51
N HIS A 165 19.30 -10.16 -11.83
CA HIS A 165 20.64 -10.17 -12.45
C HIS A 165 21.51 -9.01 -11.97
N GLU A 166 20.96 -7.79 -11.90
CA GLU A 166 21.66 -6.61 -11.42
C GLU A 166 22.09 -6.74 -9.95
N VAL A 167 21.21 -7.24 -9.09
CA VAL A 167 21.51 -7.50 -7.67
C VAL A 167 22.59 -8.58 -7.53
N ARG A 168 22.54 -9.67 -8.31
CA ARG A 168 23.57 -10.70 -8.29
C ARG A 168 24.93 -10.18 -8.75
N ALA A 169 24.96 -9.39 -9.83
CA ALA A 169 26.18 -8.74 -10.29
C ALA A 169 26.74 -7.76 -9.24
N ALA A 170 25.87 -7.03 -8.54
CA ALA A 170 26.26 -6.18 -7.42
C ALA A 170 26.83 -7.00 -6.25
N ASN A 171 26.19 -8.11 -5.88
CA ASN A 171 26.64 -9.04 -4.83
C ASN A 171 28.03 -9.61 -5.13
N GLU A 172 28.31 -9.91 -6.40
CA GLU A 172 29.62 -10.39 -6.83
C GLU A 172 30.69 -9.30 -6.75
N ARG A 173 30.37 -8.06 -7.18
CA ARG A 173 31.29 -6.92 -7.02
C ARG A 173 31.67 -6.67 -5.56
N VAL A 174 30.70 -6.70 -4.64
CA VAL A 174 30.99 -6.57 -3.20
C VAL A 174 31.87 -7.72 -2.72
N HIS A 175 31.60 -8.95 -3.16
CA HIS A 175 32.40 -10.10 -2.76
C HIS A 175 33.86 -9.97 -3.19
N GLN A 176 34.12 -9.58 -4.44
CA GLN A 176 35.47 -9.32 -4.93
C GLN A 176 36.15 -8.19 -4.15
N GLN A 177 35.42 -7.11 -3.83
CA GLN A 177 35.96 -6.01 -3.03
C GLN A 177 36.32 -6.45 -1.61
N VAL A 178 35.51 -7.31 -0.98
CA VAL A 178 35.81 -7.89 0.34
C VAL A 178 37.12 -8.67 0.30
N LEU A 179 37.29 -9.55 -0.69
CA LEU A 179 38.53 -10.33 -0.84
C LEU A 179 39.75 -9.43 -1.02
N GLN A 180 39.62 -8.36 -1.82
CA GLN A 180 40.70 -7.39 -2.03
C GLN A 180 41.08 -6.69 -0.72
N VAL A 181 40.11 -6.20 0.06
CA VAL A 181 40.37 -5.54 1.36
C VAL A 181 41.00 -6.51 2.36
N GLN A 182 40.52 -7.75 2.43
CA GLN A 182 41.09 -8.78 3.29
C GLN A 182 42.54 -9.11 2.93
N ALA A 183 42.84 -9.25 1.64
CA ALA A 183 44.21 -9.47 1.18
C ALA A 183 45.13 -8.31 1.60
N ARG A 184 44.68 -7.07 1.48
CA ARG A 184 45.44 -5.88 1.92
C ARG A 184 45.65 -5.82 3.43
N LEU A 185 44.63 -6.17 4.21
CA LEU A 185 44.75 -6.27 5.66
C LEU A 185 45.74 -7.37 6.07
N ALA A 186 45.72 -8.52 5.40
CA ALA A 186 46.67 -9.60 5.65
C ALA A 186 48.10 -9.18 5.31
N GLU A 187 48.32 -8.51 4.18
CA GLU A 187 49.63 -7.94 3.81
C GLU A 187 50.13 -6.96 4.87
N LEU A 188 49.27 -6.06 5.35
CA LEU A 188 49.60 -5.08 6.40
C LEU A 188 50.02 -5.74 7.72
N ARG A 189 49.32 -6.81 8.12
CA ARG A 189 49.61 -7.52 9.37
C ARG A 189 50.84 -8.41 9.28
N ALA A 190 51.06 -9.01 8.12
CA ALA A 190 52.23 -9.85 7.86
C ALA A 190 53.51 -9.01 7.66
N TRP A 191 53.35 -7.73 7.31
CA TRP A 191 54.48 -6.85 7.08
C TRP A 191 55.35 -6.72 8.33
N SER A 192 56.57 -7.22 8.20
CA SER A 192 57.65 -7.01 9.16
C SER A 192 58.68 -6.08 8.51
N PRO A 193 59.09 -4.99 9.17
CA PRO A 193 60.08 -4.09 8.60
C PRO A 193 61.41 -4.83 8.33
N PRO A 194 62.12 -4.50 7.24
CA PRO A 194 63.39 -5.13 6.92
C PRO A 194 64.43 -4.89 8.03
N PRO A 195 65.36 -5.84 8.27
CA PRO A 195 66.33 -5.75 9.36
C PRO A 195 67.28 -4.54 9.27
N GLN A 196 67.48 -3.93 8.10
CA GLN A 196 68.28 -2.69 7.98
C GLN A 196 67.50 -1.42 8.37
N ALA A 197 66.18 -1.52 8.50
CA ALA A 197 65.30 -0.50 9.07
C ALA A 197 65.02 -0.78 10.57
N THR A 198 65.77 -1.69 11.21
CA THR A 198 65.75 -1.90 12.67
C THR A 198 66.52 -0.84 13.44
N GLY A 199 67.09 0.14 12.73
CA GLY A 199 67.42 1.45 13.27
C GLY A 199 66.14 2.13 13.72
N ARG A 200 65.66 1.68 14.87
CA ARG A 200 64.72 2.38 15.73
C ARG A 200 65.29 3.81 15.80
N THR A 201 64.70 4.73 15.06
CA THR A 201 65.19 6.11 14.97
C THR A 201 64.42 6.85 16.04
N TRP A 202 65.11 7.20 17.11
CA TRP A 202 64.52 7.98 18.18
C TRP A 202 64.37 9.42 17.65
N HIS A 203 63.11 9.83 17.44
CA HIS A 203 62.80 11.23 17.21
C HIS A 203 62.49 11.88 18.58
N PRO A 204 63.17 12.97 18.96
CA PRO A 204 62.99 13.63 20.26
C PRO A 204 61.54 14.02 20.56
N GLU A 205 60.76 14.27 19.50
CA GLU A 205 59.38 14.73 19.58
C GLU A 205 58.35 13.61 19.36
N ALA A 206 58.75 12.45 18.83
CA ALA A 206 57.82 11.40 18.35
C ALA A 206 58.08 9.99 18.91
N GLY A 207 59.15 9.77 19.68
CA GLY A 207 59.50 8.46 20.23
C GLY A 207 60.04 7.49 19.18
N TRP A 208 59.92 6.18 19.43
CA TRP A 208 60.35 5.13 18.50
C TRP A 208 59.36 4.98 17.35
N THR A 209 59.75 5.34 16.12
CA THR A 209 58.92 5.18 14.93
C THR A 209 59.28 3.89 14.18
N ARG A 210 58.26 3.09 13.79
CA ARG A 210 58.43 2.00 12.81
C ARG A 210 58.93 2.58 11.48
N PRO A 211 59.65 1.81 10.64
CA PRO A 211 60.04 2.24 9.31
C PRO A 211 58.81 2.67 8.51
N VAL A 212 58.95 3.79 7.82
CA VAL A 212 57.88 4.38 7.02
C VAL A 212 57.59 3.44 5.85
N TRP A 213 56.33 3.00 5.72
CA TRP A 213 55.85 2.34 4.51
C TRP A 213 56.17 3.18 3.28
N SER A 214 56.49 2.57 2.16
CA SER A 214 56.80 3.37 0.97
C SER A 214 55.60 4.23 0.58
N ASP A 215 55.84 5.46 0.09
CA ASP A 215 54.76 6.37 -0.35
C ASP A 215 53.82 5.72 -1.37
N VAL A 216 54.35 4.80 -2.18
CA VAL A 216 53.60 4.02 -3.16
C VAL A 216 52.60 3.09 -2.48
N GLU A 217 53.02 2.36 -1.45
CA GLU A 217 52.15 1.45 -0.72
C GLU A 217 51.09 2.20 0.09
N PHE A 218 51.46 3.27 0.78
CA PHE A 218 50.50 4.14 1.47
C PHE A 218 49.41 4.66 0.52
N ARG A 219 49.79 5.10 -0.68
CA ARG A 219 48.84 5.54 -1.71
C ARG A 219 47.91 4.40 -2.15
N ARG A 220 48.43 3.19 -2.34
CA ARG A 220 47.62 2.01 -2.71
C ARG A 220 46.58 1.67 -1.65
N LEU A 221 46.93 1.72 -0.37
CA LEU A 221 45.98 1.46 0.73
C LEU A 221 44.86 2.50 0.78
N ARG A 222 45.20 3.78 0.59
CA ARG A 222 44.21 4.86 0.51
C ARG A 222 43.25 4.69 -0.66
N VAL A 223 43.76 4.29 -1.82
CA VAL A 223 42.94 3.99 -3.00
C VAL A 223 41.99 2.82 -2.68
N CYS A 224 42.51 1.73 -2.10
CA CYS A 224 41.69 0.59 -1.72
C CYS A 224 40.57 0.96 -0.72
N HIS A 225 40.86 1.79 0.28
CA HIS A 225 39.86 2.33 1.20
C HIS A 225 38.80 3.17 0.48
N VAL A 226 39.18 4.06 -0.45
CA VAL A 226 38.22 4.89 -1.19
C VAL A 226 37.35 4.03 -2.13
N GLU A 227 37.96 3.05 -2.79
CA GLU A 227 37.26 2.11 -3.69
C GLU A 227 36.25 1.25 -2.92
N SER A 228 36.59 0.78 -1.71
CA SER A 228 35.65 -0.01 -0.91
C SER A 228 34.44 0.80 -0.45
N PHE A 229 34.62 2.07 -0.05
CA PHE A 229 33.52 2.97 0.25
C PHE A 229 32.62 3.22 -0.99
N ARG A 230 33.22 3.53 -2.14
CA ARG A 230 32.46 3.74 -3.39
C ARG A 230 31.70 2.49 -3.82
N CYS A 231 32.30 1.30 -3.65
CA CYS A 231 31.64 0.03 -3.91
C CYS A 231 30.37 -0.11 -3.05
N ALA A 232 30.48 0.14 -1.74
CA ALA A 232 29.34 0.09 -0.82
C ALA A 232 28.23 1.08 -1.21
N ASP A 233 28.58 2.32 -1.56
CA ASP A 233 27.61 3.36 -1.97
C ASP A 233 26.83 2.96 -3.23
N VAL A 234 27.53 2.54 -4.29
CA VAL A 234 26.92 2.11 -5.56
C VAL A 234 25.98 0.93 -5.33
N VAL A 235 26.39 -0.01 -4.50
CA VAL A 235 25.61 -1.22 -4.23
C VAL A 235 24.40 -0.93 -3.35
N HIS A 236 24.51 0.01 -2.39
CA HIS A 236 23.37 0.49 -1.62
C HIS A 236 22.27 1.08 -2.53
N ALA A 237 22.65 1.83 -3.57
CA ALA A 237 21.69 2.35 -4.55
C ALA A 237 20.94 1.20 -5.26
N VAL A 238 21.65 0.17 -5.72
CA VAL A 238 21.05 -1.02 -6.36
C VAL A 238 20.09 -1.73 -5.41
N TYR A 239 20.46 -1.95 -4.14
CA TYR A 239 19.58 -2.59 -3.16
C TYR A 239 18.36 -1.74 -2.81
N SER A 240 18.50 -0.41 -2.80
CA SER A 240 17.37 0.49 -2.56
C SER A 240 16.34 0.40 -3.70
N SER A 241 16.81 0.38 -4.95
CA SER A 241 15.97 0.16 -6.13
C SER A 241 15.28 -1.22 -6.08
N ALA A 242 16.03 -2.28 -5.75
CA ALA A 242 15.48 -3.62 -5.64
C ALA A 242 14.38 -3.74 -4.56
N ARG A 243 14.48 -2.99 -3.46
CA ARG A 243 13.43 -2.95 -2.42
C ARG A 243 12.13 -2.33 -2.95
N VAL A 244 12.22 -1.25 -3.73
CA VAL A 244 11.04 -0.66 -4.39
C VAL A 244 10.42 -1.67 -5.37
N SER A 245 11.23 -2.39 -6.13
CA SER A 245 10.74 -3.45 -7.03
C SER A 245 10.02 -4.57 -6.26
N LEU A 246 10.48 -4.96 -5.06
CA LEU A 246 9.82 -5.99 -4.24
C LEU A 246 8.37 -5.60 -3.87
N ASP A 247 8.11 -4.32 -3.60
CA ASP A 247 6.77 -3.83 -3.27
C ASP A 247 5.85 -3.89 -4.50
N THR A 248 6.35 -3.43 -5.65
CA THR A 248 5.63 -3.51 -6.93
C THR A 248 5.27 -4.95 -7.28
N VAL A 249 6.22 -5.87 -7.14
CA VAL A 249 6.02 -7.30 -7.42
C VAL A 249 5.01 -7.92 -6.46
N SER A 250 5.09 -7.58 -5.18
CA SER A 250 4.13 -8.06 -4.17
C SER A 250 2.70 -7.59 -4.49
N HIS A 251 2.55 -6.34 -4.96
CA HIS A 251 1.25 -5.83 -5.40
C HIS A 251 0.75 -6.57 -6.65
N MET A 252 1.62 -6.76 -7.65
CA MET A 252 1.28 -7.47 -8.88
C MET A 252 0.95 -8.95 -8.64
N GLU A 253 1.67 -9.63 -7.76
CA GLU A 253 1.38 -11.01 -7.33
C GLU A 253 -0.03 -11.12 -6.74
N GLN A 254 -0.38 -10.26 -5.79
CA GLN A 254 -1.72 -10.25 -5.18
C GLN A 254 -2.82 -10.01 -6.20
N ARG A 255 -2.57 -9.10 -7.15
CA ARG A 255 -3.55 -8.72 -8.16
C ARG A 255 -3.65 -9.80 -9.26
N ALA A 256 -2.56 -10.52 -9.57
CA ALA A 256 -2.53 -11.71 -10.43
C ALA A 256 -3.27 -12.90 -9.82
N LEU A 257 -3.15 -13.14 -8.50
CA LEU A 257 -3.90 -14.19 -7.78
C LEU A 257 -5.42 -13.99 -7.87
N ARG A 258 -5.86 -12.74 -7.82
CA ARG A 258 -7.28 -12.35 -7.99
C ARG A 258 -7.74 -12.34 -9.45
N GLY A 259 -6.81 -12.48 -10.40
CA GLY A 259 -7.07 -12.47 -11.84
C GLY A 259 -7.63 -13.78 -12.39
N ARG A 260 -7.63 -13.90 -13.72
CA ARG A 260 -8.02 -15.13 -14.45
C ARG A 260 -6.95 -16.23 -14.29
N ALA A 261 -7.27 -17.46 -14.67
CA ALA A 261 -6.39 -18.62 -14.52
C ALA A 261 -4.97 -18.39 -15.11
N GLU A 262 -4.87 -17.75 -16.28
CA GLU A 262 -3.59 -17.40 -16.91
C GLU A 262 -2.74 -16.46 -16.03
N ALA A 263 -3.35 -15.42 -15.47
CA ALA A 263 -2.68 -14.51 -14.54
C ALA A 263 -2.24 -15.23 -13.25
N ARG A 264 -3.07 -16.16 -12.74
CA ARG A 264 -2.70 -17.00 -11.59
C ARG A 264 -1.51 -17.91 -11.87
N GLY A 265 -1.40 -18.43 -13.10
CA GLY A 265 -0.23 -19.20 -13.53
C GLY A 265 1.08 -18.40 -13.46
N LEU A 266 1.02 -17.10 -13.73
CA LEU A 266 2.19 -16.20 -13.62
C LEU A 266 2.48 -15.72 -12.20
N ALA A 267 1.48 -15.74 -11.30
CA ALA A 267 1.68 -15.36 -9.89
C ALA A 267 2.76 -16.23 -9.20
N GLY A 268 2.89 -17.51 -9.58
CA GLY A 268 3.94 -18.39 -9.08
C GLY A 268 5.36 -17.90 -9.44
N HIS A 269 5.55 -17.40 -10.66
CA HIS A 269 6.82 -16.85 -11.11
C HIS A 269 7.16 -15.55 -10.38
N LEU A 270 6.18 -14.66 -10.20
CA LEU A 270 6.36 -13.44 -9.40
C LEU A 270 6.72 -13.76 -7.95
N ALA A 271 6.03 -14.72 -7.32
CA ALA A 271 6.30 -15.14 -5.95
C ALA A 271 7.71 -15.73 -5.81
N TRP A 272 8.11 -16.58 -6.75
CA TRP A 272 9.47 -17.13 -6.80
C TRP A 272 10.52 -16.02 -6.96
N GLY A 273 10.34 -15.14 -7.95
CA GLY A 273 11.25 -14.04 -8.24
C GLY A 273 11.39 -13.06 -7.07
N ARG A 274 10.27 -12.73 -6.41
CA ARG A 274 10.26 -11.93 -5.18
C ARG A 274 11.08 -12.57 -4.06
N ASN A 275 10.90 -13.88 -3.83
CA ASN A 275 11.63 -14.60 -2.79
C ASN A 275 13.13 -14.67 -3.08
N GLN A 276 13.50 -14.94 -4.33
CA GLN A 276 14.90 -14.92 -4.78
C GLN A 276 15.52 -13.54 -4.62
N LEU A 277 14.86 -12.49 -5.12
CA LEU A 277 15.34 -11.12 -5.01
C LEU A 277 15.53 -10.69 -3.54
N ARG A 278 14.59 -11.06 -2.65
CA ARG A 278 14.71 -10.80 -1.21
C ARG A 278 15.92 -11.50 -0.59
N ALA A 279 16.14 -12.78 -0.94
CA ALA A 279 17.27 -13.55 -0.44
C ALA A 279 18.62 -12.97 -0.91
N GLU A 280 18.71 -12.57 -2.17
CA GLU A 280 19.92 -11.95 -2.75
C GLU A 280 20.21 -10.58 -2.15
N VAL A 281 19.19 -9.73 -1.97
CA VAL A 281 19.36 -8.43 -1.29
C VAL A 281 19.80 -8.62 0.16
N HIS A 282 19.23 -9.58 0.89
CA HIS A 282 19.62 -9.86 2.27
C HIS A 282 21.08 -10.33 2.35
N THR A 283 21.46 -11.28 1.49
CA THR A 283 22.85 -11.76 1.38
C THR A 283 23.81 -10.62 1.06
N GLY A 284 23.44 -9.78 0.09
CA GLY A 284 24.21 -8.60 -0.32
C GLY A 284 24.43 -7.60 0.80
N LEU A 285 23.38 -7.28 1.57
CA LEU A 285 23.49 -6.37 2.72
C LEU A 285 24.43 -6.91 3.80
N GLY A 286 24.39 -8.22 4.08
CA GLY A 286 25.35 -8.86 4.99
C GLY A 286 26.79 -8.70 4.51
N ARG A 287 27.04 -8.87 3.20
CA ARG A 287 28.37 -8.66 2.60
C ARG A 287 28.83 -7.20 2.67
N VAL A 288 27.93 -6.23 2.45
CA VAL A 288 28.26 -4.80 2.58
C VAL A 288 28.58 -4.43 4.03
N GLN A 289 27.83 -4.94 5.01
CA GLN A 289 28.15 -4.76 6.43
C GLN A 289 29.53 -5.30 6.76
N PHE A 290 29.85 -6.50 6.27
CA PHE A 290 31.17 -7.09 6.42
C PHE A 290 32.27 -6.26 5.74
N LEU A 291 32.06 -5.81 4.51
CA LEU A 291 32.97 -4.92 3.78
C LEU A 291 33.23 -3.62 4.55
N ASN A 292 32.18 -3.01 5.12
CA ASN A 292 32.30 -1.79 5.91
C ASN A 292 33.11 -2.01 7.18
N ALA A 293 32.92 -3.14 7.86
CA ALA A 293 33.72 -3.51 9.03
C ALA A 293 35.21 -3.69 8.67
N GLN A 294 35.51 -4.40 7.58
CA GLN A 294 36.87 -4.58 7.08
C GLN A 294 37.49 -3.27 6.58
N THR A 295 36.71 -2.40 5.94
CA THR A 295 37.17 -1.07 5.51
C THR A 295 37.48 -0.18 6.72
N HIS A 296 36.66 -0.26 7.77
CA HIS A 296 36.91 0.44 9.01
C HIS A 296 38.19 -0.06 9.69
N GLU A 297 38.42 -1.36 9.70
CA GLU A 297 39.66 -1.97 10.18
C GLU A 297 40.87 -1.50 9.36
N LEU A 298 40.77 -1.50 8.02
CA LEU A 298 41.80 -1.00 7.10
C LEU A 298 42.15 0.46 7.41
N LYS A 299 41.16 1.30 7.71
CA LYS A 299 41.38 2.70 8.11
C LYS A 299 42.28 2.82 9.35
N HIS A 300 42.05 1.99 10.38
CA HIS A 300 42.87 2.00 11.60
C HIS A 300 44.26 1.40 11.36
N GLU A 301 44.34 0.32 10.60
CA GLU A 301 45.64 -0.28 10.24
C GLU A 301 46.51 0.72 9.46
N ILE A 302 45.95 1.49 8.51
CA ILE A 302 46.68 2.56 7.81
C ILE A 302 47.21 3.61 8.81
N ARG A 303 46.39 4.01 9.79
CA ARG A 303 46.80 4.98 10.83
C ARG A 303 47.98 4.46 11.66
N ASP A 304 47.90 3.20 12.06
CA ASP A 304 48.80 2.61 13.06
C ASP A 304 50.11 2.10 12.43
N THR A 305 50.09 1.71 11.16
CA THR A 305 51.24 1.10 10.47
C THR A 305 52.01 2.06 9.56
N CYS A 306 51.38 3.11 9.03
CA CYS A 306 52.00 3.99 8.03
C CYS A 306 52.69 5.24 8.63
N GLY A 307 52.89 5.31 9.95
CA GLY A 307 53.57 6.42 10.62
C GLY A 307 52.84 7.77 10.50
N ALA A 308 53.60 8.87 10.48
CA ALA A 308 53.04 10.23 10.45
C ALA A 308 52.11 10.51 9.24
N PRO A 309 52.41 10.05 8.00
CA PRO A 309 51.47 10.17 6.88
C PRO A 309 50.11 9.51 7.14
N GLY A 310 50.10 8.32 7.74
CA GLY A 310 48.89 7.59 8.11
C GLY A 310 48.05 8.35 9.15
N GLN A 311 48.69 8.82 10.22
CA GLN A 311 48.05 9.62 11.27
C GLN A 311 47.44 10.91 10.73
N HIS A 312 48.18 11.65 9.89
CA HIS A 312 47.71 12.89 9.29
C HIS A 312 46.51 12.66 8.37
N TRP A 313 46.57 11.64 7.51
CA TRP A 313 45.45 11.26 6.66
C TRP A 313 44.20 10.88 7.47
N PHE A 314 44.37 10.10 8.54
CA PHE A 314 43.29 9.70 9.42
C PHE A 314 42.62 10.91 10.08
N ALA A 315 43.41 11.84 10.62
CA ALA A 315 42.91 13.07 11.24
C ALA A 315 42.09 13.91 10.25
N GLN A 316 42.59 14.11 9.02
CA GLN A 316 41.83 14.80 7.98
C GLN A 316 40.53 14.09 7.60
N LEU A 317 40.56 12.75 7.54
CA LEU A 317 39.37 11.96 7.21
C LEU A 317 38.29 12.10 8.29
N GLU A 318 38.66 12.02 9.57
CA GLU A 318 37.72 12.23 10.68
C GLU A 318 37.20 13.66 10.73
N ALA A 319 38.03 14.68 10.46
CA ALA A 319 37.59 16.07 10.36
C ALA A 319 36.50 16.25 9.29
N ARG A 320 36.73 15.75 8.06
CA ARG A 320 35.72 15.79 6.98
C ARG A 320 34.45 15.01 7.31
N ASN A 321 34.55 13.94 8.08
CA ASN A 321 33.38 13.17 8.50
C ASN A 321 32.59 13.89 9.59
N ALA A 322 33.27 14.58 10.52
CA ALA A 322 32.63 15.42 11.52
C ALA A 322 31.89 16.60 10.87
N GLU A 323 32.51 17.28 9.90
CA GLU A 323 31.86 18.33 9.11
C GLU A 323 30.58 17.83 8.42
N ARG A 324 30.65 16.66 7.77
CA ARG A 324 29.48 16.07 7.10
C ARG A 324 28.35 15.73 8.06
N ARG A 325 28.65 15.28 9.28
CA ARG A 325 27.65 15.02 10.34
C ARG A 325 27.06 16.31 10.93
N ALA A 326 27.75 17.44 10.83
CA ALA A 326 27.24 18.72 11.32
C ALA A 326 26.28 19.41 10.33
N ILE A 327 26.36 19.03 9.05
CA ILE A 327 25.55 19.60 7.96
C ILE A 327 24.27 18.79 7.71
N GLY A 328 24.30 17.47 7.97
CA GLY A 328 23.16 16.56 7.80
C GLY A 328 22.36 16.39 9.07
#